data_AF-A0A3P8E120-F1
#
_entry.id   AF-A0A3P8E120-F1
#
_cell.length_a   1.000
_cell.length_b   1.000
_cell.length_c   1.000
_cell.angle_alpha   90.00
_cell.angle_beta   90.00
_cell.angle_gamma   90.00
#
_symmetry.space_group_name_H-M   'P 1'
#
loop_
_entity.id
_entity.type
_entity.pdbx_description
1 polymer ?
#
loop_
_entity_poly.entity_id
_entity_poly.type
_entity_poly.pdbx_seq_one_letter_code
_entity_poly.pdbx_strand_id
1 'polypeptide(L)'
;VLCVVNCWSVKLTTKVQDWFTYCKVAALLLVIITGFYLLIFGGPQYRDSFDNLFEGNFRDISAPAVSFYSGLFAYQGWTYLNFITEEIINPRRNLPLSVFISMGIVTLVYVLYNVALYVVMSPEEVLLSPAAGVLFAEKAFGKYAFIMPLAVVISTVGSANGLVMTSSRLFFCGAREGHMPTVLAMINKSLRTPIPAVVFQCLLSIMYLFISGKIYVLINASQCTVWMAIIVSVLALFRLRCTMPDAPRPVKVGLISSTLLQRNY
;
A
#
# COMPACT_ATOMS: atom_id res chain seq x y z
N VAL A 1 -1.83 15.60 15.54
CA VAL A 1 -1.55 16.62 14.51
C VAL A 1 -2.24 16.32 13.19
N LEU A 2 -1.95 15.18 12.54
CA LEU A 2 -2.58 14.80 11.25
C LEU A 2 -4.11 14.84 11.27
N CYS A 3 -4.74 14.31 12.32
CA CYS A 3 -6.20 14.35 12.46
C CYS A 3 -6.75 15.78 12.57
N VAL A 4 -6.02 16.69 13.22
CA VAL A 4 -6.43 18.11 13.33
C VAL A 4 -6.37 18.79 11.96
N VAL A 5 -5.33 18.53 11.18
CA VAL A 5 -5.19 19.05 9.80
C VAL A 5 -6.30 18.51 8.89
N ASN A 6 -6.60 17.21 8.99
CA ASN A 6 -7.69 16.57 8.25
C ASN A 6 -9.07 17.14 8.63
N CYS A 7 -9.29 17.44 9.91
CA CYS A 7 -10.54 18.05 10.38
C CYS A 7 -10.68 19.52 9.92
N TRP A 8 -9.57 20.25 9.78
CA TRP A 8 -9.58 21.68 9.46
C TRP A 8 -9.83 21.94 7.96
N SER A 9 -9.12 21.28 7.04
CA SER A 9 -9.31 21.54 5.62
C SER A 9 -8.92 20.36 4.75
N VAL A 10 -9.91 19.84 4.00
CA VAL A 10 -9.68 18.81 2.97
C VAL A 10 -8.75 19.33 1.88
N LYS A 11 -8.92 20.59 1.44
CA LYS A 11 -8.09 21.18 0.36
C LYS A 11 -6.62 21.30 0.75
N LEU A 12 -6.35 21.69 2.00
CA LEU A 12 -4.97 21.75 2.50
C LEU A 12 -4.37 20.35 2.61
N THR A 13 -5.15 19.41 3.14
CA THR A 13 -4.76 18.01 3.29
C THR A 13 -4.39 17.38 1.95
N THR A 14 -5.18 17.60 0.89
CA THR A 14 -4.88 17.11 -0.46
C THR A 14 -3.57 17.70 -1.00
N LYS A 15 -3.36 19.02 -0.89
CA LYS A 15 -2.10 19.65 -1.35
C LYS A 15 -0.87 19.12 -0.62
N VAL A 16 -0.99 18.90 0.68
CA VAL A 16 0.07 18.31 1.51
C VAL A 16 0.33 16.85 1.09
N GLN A 17 -0.73 16.09 0.81
CA GLN A 17 -0.63 14.73 0.31
C GLN A 17 0.12 14.63 -1.03
N ASP A 18 -0.15 15.55 -1.96
CA ASP A 18 0.53 15.60 -3.27
C ASP A 18 2.03 15.82 -3.08
N TRP A 19 2.41 16.78 -2.24
CA TRP A 19 3.81 17.04 -1.88
C TRP A 19 4.50 15.82 -1.28
N PHE A 20 3.87 15.15 -0.31
CA PHE A 20 4.41 13.93 0.28
C PHE A 20 4.57 12.80 -0.74
N THR A 21 3.67 12.72 -1.72
CA THR A 21 3.74 11.73 -2.79
C THR A 21 4.93 12.02 -3.71
N TYR A 22 5.16 13.27 -4.10
CA TYR A 22 6.33 13.66 -4.89
C TYR A 22 7.64 13.37 -4.15
N CYS A 23 7.73 13.70 -2.86
CA CYS A 23 8.91 13.39 -2.04
C CYS A 23 9.18 11.88 -1.98
N LYS A 24 8.14 11.07 -1.79
CA LYS A 24 8.27 9.60 -1.75
C LYS A 24 8.79 9.04 -3.07
N VAL A 25 8.22 9.49 -4.20
CA VAL A 25 8.64 9.03 -5.53
C VAL A 25 10.08 9.47 -5.82
N ALA A 26 10.44 10.71 -5.48
CA ALA A 26 11.80 11.20 -5.65
C ALA A 26 12.82 10.38 -4.86
N ALA A 27 12.50 10.02 -3.60
CA ALA A 27 13.39 9.18 -2.79
C ALA A 27 13.58 7.77 -3.38
N LEU A 28 12.51 7.16 -3.90
CA LEU A 28 12.61 5.86 -4.58
C LEU A 28 13.45 5.94 -5.85
N LEU A 29 13.22 6.97 -6.68
CA LEU A 29 14.00 7.18 -7.90
C LEU A 29 15.48 7.44 -7.59
N LEU A 30 15.78 8.17 -6.52
CA LEU A 30 17.15 8.44 -6.09
C LEU A 30 17.89 7.13 -5.77
N VAL A 31 17.27 6.21 -5.02
CA VAL A 31 17.85 4.90 -4.72
C VAL A 31 18.04 4.07 -5.99
N ILE A 32 17.00 4.00 -6.85
CA ILE A 32 17.06 3.23 -8.09
C ILE A 32 18.19 3.74 -9.00
N ILE A 33 18.23 5.04 -9.29
CA ILE A 33 19.24 5.65 -10.16
C ILE A 33 20.65 5.44 -9.59
N THR A 34 20.82 5.62 -8.28
CA THR A 34 22.13 5.41 -7.63
C THR A 34 22.56 3.94 -7.71
N GLY A 35 21.65 3.00 -7.44
CA GLY A 35 21.93 1.57 -7.56
C GLY A 35 22.33 1.17 -8.98
N PHE A 36 21.60 1.64 -10.00
CA PHE A 36 21.96 1.38 -11.40
C PHE A 36 23.28 2.04 -11.80
N TYR A 37 23.55 3.25 -11.33
CA TYR A 37 24.83 3.92 -11.58
C TYR A 37 26.00 3.12 -11.00
N LEU A 38 25.88 2.65 -9.75
CA LEU A 38 26.91 1.83 -9.10
C LEU A 38 27.03 0.44 -9.74
N LEU A 39 25.96 -0.14 -10.25
CA LEU A 39 26.00 -1.42 -10.95
C LEU A 39 26.79 -1.34 -12.27
N ILE A 40 26.60 -0.25 -13.04
CA ILE A 40 27.21 -0.07 -14.36
C ILE A 40 28.65 0.46 -14.24
N PHE A 41 28.85 1.51 -13.45
CA PHE A 41 30.11 2.26 -13.37
C PHE A 41 30.93 1.96 -12.11
N GLY A 42 30.37 1.24 -11.14
CA GLY A 42 31.08 0.86 -9.92
C GLY A 42 32.06 -0.30 -10.10
N GLY A 43 32.82 -0.57 -9.04
CA GLY A 43 33.75 -1.70 -8.97
C GLY A 43 33.05 -3.07 -8.96
N PRO A 44 33.81 -4.17 -9.15
CA PRO A 44 33.26 -5.53 -9.19
C PRO A 44 32.47 -5.92 -7.94
N GLN A 45 32.85 -5.39 -6.77
CA GLN A 45 32.17 -5.58 -5.48
C GLN A 45 30.66 -5.27 -5.47
N TYR A 46 30.17 -4.43 -6.39
CA TYR A 46 28.75 -4.10 -6.51
C TYR A 46 27.94 -5.13 -7.31
N ARG A 47 28.62 -6.19 -7.80
CA ARG A 47 28.04 -7.31 -8.55
C ARG A 47 28.08 -8.63 -7.79
N ASP A 48 28.89 -8.73 -6.73
CA ASP A 48 29.10 -9.94 -5.94
C ASP A 48 27.78 -10.54 -5.39
N SER A 49 26.82 -9.69 -4.98
CA SER A 49 25.50 -10.15 -4.50
C SER A 49 24.68 -10.91 -5.56
N PHE A 50 25.04 -10.81 -6.84
CA PHE A 50 24.34 -11.48 -7.94
C PHE A 50 24.99 -12.81 -8.36
N ASP A 51 26.18 -13.14 -7.85
CA ASP A 51 26.95 -14.30 -8.35
C ASP A 51 26.38 -15.67 -7.93
N ASN A 52 25.40 -15.74 -7.01
CA ASN A 52 24.75 -16.99 -6.59
C ASN A 52 23.23 -16.85 -6.36
N LEU A 53 22.51 -16.13 -7.24
CA LEU A 53 21.07 -15.85 -7.11
C LEU A 53 20.18 -17.11 -6.98
N PHE A 54 20.64 -18.24 -7.53
CA PHE A 54 19.85 -19.48 -7.63
C PHE A 54 20.37 -20.62 -6.74
N GLU A 55 21.33 -20.37 -5.85
CA GLU A 55 21.86 -21.42 -4.94
C GLU A 55 20.99 -21.63 -3.68
N GLY A 56 19.74 -21.16 -3.68
CA GLY A 56 18.79 -21.32 -2.58
C GLY A 56 18.14 -22.71 -2.52
N ASN A 57 17.77 -23.15 -1.32
CA ASN A 57 17.04 -24.39 -1.12
C ASN A 57 15.54 -24.21 -1.46
N PHE A 58 15.19 -24.26 -2.75
CA PHE A 58 13.81 -24.10 -3.25
C PHE A 58 12.89 -25.30 -2.96
N ARG A 59 13.33 -26.27 -2.15
CA ARG A 59 12.59 -27.51 -1.86
C ARG A 59 11.53 -27.34 -0.76
N ASP A 60 11.67 -26.33 0.09
CA ASP A 60 10.67 -26.02 1.12
C ASP A 60 9.65 -24.99 0.61
N ILE A 61 8.39 -25.39 0.48
CA ILE A 61 7.27 -24.55 0.05
C ILE A 61 6.87 -23.51 1.12
N SER A 62 7.22 -23.77 2.39
CA SER A 62 6.85 -22.92 3.54
C SER A 62 7.54 -21.56 3.53
N ALA A 63 8.83 -21.49 3.19
CA ALA A 63 9.60 -20.25 3.19
C ALA A 63 9.14 -19.23 2.11
N PRO A 64 8.87 -19.65 0.86
CA PRO A 64 8.24 -18.79 -0.14
C PRO A 64 6.85 -18.31 0.29
N ALA A 65 6.03 -19.18 0.89
CA ALA A 65 4.67 -18.83 1.31
C ALA A 65 4.66 -17.69 2.36
N VAL A 66 5.57 -17.72 3.33
CA VAL A 66 5.71 -16.63 4.32
C VAL A 66 6.21 -15.34 3.66
N SER A 67 7.13 -15.45 2.70
CA SER A 67 7.65 -14.30 1.95
C SER A 67 6.56 -13.61 1.13
N PHE A 68 5.60 -14.37 0.58
CA PHE A 68 4.44 -13.81 -0.10
C PHE A 68 3.58 -12.94 0.82
N TYR A 69 3.41 -13.27 2.10
CA TYR A 69 2.66 -12.40 3.03
C TYR A 69 3.29 -11.02 3.17
N SER A 70 4.62 -10.97 3.37
CA SER A 70 5.36 -9.71 3.44
C SER A 70 5.32 -8.94 2.13
N GLY A 71 5.41 -9.63 1.00
CA GLY A 71 5.25 -9.03 -0.33
C GLY A 71 3.87 -8.42 -0.52
N LEU A 72 2.80 -9.19 -0.24
CA LEU A 72 1.41 -8.75 -0.39
C LEU A 72 1.08 -7.56 0.51
N PHE A 73 1.67 -7.49 1.71
CA PHE A 73 1.57 -6.30 2.56
C PHE A 73 2.13 -5.04 1.88
N ALA A 74 3.26 -5.14 1.16
CA ALA A 74 3.85 -4.01 0.45
C ALA A 74 2.99 -3.51 -0.73
N TYR A 75 2.15 -4.39 -1.31
CA TYR A 75 1.17 -4.03 -2.34
C TYR A 75 -0.19 -3.64 -1.76
N GLN A 76 -0.34 -3.58 -0.44
CA GLN A 76 -1.60 -3.20 0.19
C GLN A 76 -1.99 -1.77 -0.21
N GLY A 77 -3.25 -1.62 -0.61
CA GLY A 77 -3.86 -0.32 -0.85
C GLY A 77 -4.64 -0.20 -2.16
N TRP A 78 -4.55 -1.21 -3.02
CA TRP A 78 -5.37 -1.33 -4.22
C TRP A 78 -6.88 -1.31 -3.93
N THR A 79 -7.32 -1.78 -2.76
CA THR A 79 -8.73 -1.75 -2.35
C THR A 79 -9.26 -0.33 -2.10
N TYR A 80 -8.39 0.61 -1.68
CA TYR A 80 -8.80 1.98 -1.35
C TYR A 80 -9.26 2.76 -2.60
N LEU A 81 -8.82 2.37 -3.80
CA LEU A 81 -9.29 2.96 -5.06
C LEU A 81 -10.81 2.81 -5.22
N ASN A 82 -11.39 1.72 -4.68
CA ASN A 82 -12.84 1.51 -4.74
C ASN A 82 -13.62 2.57 -3.97
N PHE A 83 -13.05 3.14 -2.90
CA PHE A 83 -13.72 4.15 -2.06
C PHE A 83 -13.79 5.53 -2.72
N ILE A 84 -13.01 5.75 -3.78
CA ILE A 84 -12.95 7.02 -4.50
C ILE A 84 -13.59 6.86 -5.90
N THR A 85 -14.25 5.71 -6.16
CA THR A 85 -14.88 5.43 -7.46
C THR A 85 -15.92 6.47 -7.86
N GLU A 86 -16.64 7.04 -6.88
CA GLU A 86 -17.62 8.09 -7.12
C GLU A 86 -17.01 9.40 -7.65
N GLU A 87 -15.71 9.63 -7.42
CA GLU A 87 -14.99 10.83 -7.88
C GLU A 87 -14.26 10.59 -9.23
N ILE A 88 -14.23 9.34 -9.73
CA ILE A 88 -13.55 8.99 -10.98
C ILE A 88 -14.41 9.32 -12.20
N ILE A 89 -13.85 10.06 -13.16
CA ILE A 89 -14.47 10.28 -14.46
C ILE A 89 -14.55 8.94 -15.21
N ASN A 90 -15.75 8.53 -15.64
CA ASN A 90 -15.98 7.26 -16.36
C ASN A 90 -15.44 6.01 -15.62
N PRO A 91 -15.98 5.67 -14.44
CA PRO A 91 -15.43 4.62 -13.59
C PRO A 91 -15.43 3.24 -14.26
N ARG A 92 -16.40 2.96 -15.15
CA ARG A 92 -16.50 1.67 -15.87
C ARG A 92 -15.23 1.31 -16.64
N ARG A 93 -14.57 2.29 -17.24
CA ARG A 93 -13.35 2.09 -18.05
C ARG A 93 -12.10 2.47 -17.28
N ASN A 94 -12.13 3.59 -16.56
CA ASN A 94 -10.94 4.16 -15.95
C ASN A 94 -10.53 3.42 -14.66
N LEU A 95 -11.47 2.87 -13.90
CA LEU A 95 -11.14 2.09 -12.70
C LEU A 95 -10.29 0.86 -13.01
N PRO A 96 -10.70 -0.08 -13.91
CA PRO A 96 -9.88 -1.26 -14.21
C PRO A 96 -8.53 -0.90 -14.84
N LEU A 97 -8.51 0.07 -15.77
CA LEU A 97 -7.26 0.53 -16.39
C LEU A 97 -6.28 1.10 -15.35
N SER A 98 -6.78 1.93 -14.43
CA SER A 98 -5.94 2.51 -13.36
C SER A 98 -5.36 1.43 -12.45
N VAL A 99 -6.13 0.38 -12.12
CA VAL A 99 -5.65 -0.74 -11.32
C VAL A 99 -4.53 -1.50 -12.06
N PHE A 100 -4.73 -1.90 -13.31
CA PHE A 100 -3.71 -2.66 -14.04
C PHE A 100 -2.42 -1.87 -14.26
N ILE A 101 -2.53 -0.60 -14.68
CA ILE A 101 -1.37 0.26 -14.91
C ILE A 101 -0.62 0.52 -13.60
N SER A 102 -1.34 0.87 -12.52
CA SER A 102 -0.70 1.12 -11.22
C SER A 102 -0.01 -0.11 -10.66
N MET A 103 -0.63 -1.30 -10.73
CA MET A 103 0.00 -2.55 -10.27
C MET A 103 1.26 -2.87 -11.07
N GLY A 104 1.24 -2.70 -12.39
CA GLY A 104 2.41 -2.92 -13.25
C GLY A 104 3.57 -1.98 -12.91
N ILE A 105 3.29 -0.68 -12.76
CA ILE A 105 4.30 0.33 -12.41
C ILE A 105 4.88 0.07 -11.02
N VAL A 106 4.03 -0.21 -10.02
CA VAL A 106 4.49 -0.48 -8.65
C VAL A 106 5.35 -1.74 -8.62
N THR A 107 4.97 -2.78 -9.37
CA THR A 107 5.76 -4.01 -9.47
C THR A 107 7.14 -3.74 -10.05
N LEU A 108 7.21 -3.00 -11.15
CA LEU A 108 8.48 -2.61 -11.76
C LEU A 108 9.35 -1.82 -10.75
N VAL A 109 8.79 -0.80 -10.12
CA VAL A 109 9.53 0.05 -9.16
C VAL A 109 10.04 -0.77 -7.98
N TYR A 110 9.24 -1.69 -7.43
CA TYR A 110 9.64 -2.53 -6.31
C TYR A 110 10.75 -3.51 -6.69
N VAL A 111 10.69 -4.11 -7.88
CA VAL A 111 11.77 -4.98 -8.37
C VAL A 111 13.05 -4.17 -8.55
N LEU A 112 12.98 -3.01 -9.22
CA LEU A 112 14.15 -2.14 -9.44
C LEU A 112 14.74 -1.63 -8.12
N TYR A 113 13.91 -1.31 -7.14
CA TYR A 113 14.36 -0.89 -5.81
C TYR A 113 15.10 -2.01 -5.08
N ASN A 114 14.57 -3.24 -5.10
CA ASN A 114 15.24 -4.38 -4.48
C ASN A 114 16.57 -4.70 -5.18
N VAL A 115 16.62 -4.65 -6.52
CA VAL A 115 17.87 -4.79 -7.27
C VAL A 115 18.87 -3.74 -6.80
N ALA A 116 18.47 -2.46 -6.71
CA ALA A 116 19.35 -1.38 -6.24
C ALA A 116 19.86 -1.60 -4.80
N LEU A 117 19.05 -2.17 -3.90
CA LEU A 117 19.50 -2.51 -2.54
C LEU A 117 20.62 -3.57 -2.57
N TYR A 118 20.43 -4.65 -3.31
CA TYR A 118 21.41 -5.74 -3.38
C TYR A 118 22.71 -5.38 -4.11
N VAL A 119 22.71 -4.33 -4.93
CA VAL A 119 23.95 -3.77 -5.51
C VAL A 119 24.89 -3.29 -4.40
N VAL A 120 24.37 -2.64 -3.36
CA VAL A 120 25.17 -1.95 -2.33
C VAL A 120 25.30 -2.76 -1.03
N MET A 121 24.37 -3.67 -0.78
CA MET A 121 24.27 -4.43 0.46
C MET A 121 24.27 -5.93 0.19
N SER A 122 24.85 -6.70 1.12
CA SER A 122 24.77 -8.16 1.07
C SER A 122 23.40 -8.65 1.58
N PRO A 123 22.96 -9.87 1.21
CA PRO A 123 21.70 -10.43 1.71
C PRO A 123 21.61 -10.48 3.24
N GLU A 124 22.71 -10.77 3.92
CA GLU A 124 22.77 -10.81 5.39
C GLU A 124 22.52 -9.43 6.00
N GLU A 125 23.09 -8.37 5.42
CA GLU A 125 22.90 -7.01 5.91
C GLU A 125 21.46 -6.51 5.71
N VAL A 126 20.80 -6.92 4.62
CA VAL A 126 19.39 -6.61 4.38
C VAL A 126 18.50 -7.32 5.42
N LEU A 127 18.84 -8.56 5.80
CA LEU A 127 18.09 -9.34 6.80
C LEU A 127 18.27 -8.81 8.22
N LEU A 128 19.47 -8.37 8.58
CA LEU A 128 19.79 -7.86 9.91
C LEU A 128 19.33 -6.40 10.12
N SER A 129 19.20 -5.62 9.04
CA SER A 129 18.88 -4.21 9.14
C SER A 129 17.37 -3.96 9.31
N PRO A 130 16.95 -3.27 10.38
CA PRO A 130 15.55 -2.88 10.55
C PRO A 130 15.11 -1.81 9.54
N ALA A 131 16.06 -1.13 8.88
CA ALA A 131 15.79 -0.05 7.95
C ALA A 131 16.74 -0.11 6.74
N ALA A 132 16.51 -1.07 5.84
CA ALA A 132 17.34 -1.31 4.66
C ALA A 132 17.59 -0.04 3.82
N GLY A 133 16.58 0.82 3.65
CA GLY A 133 16.73 2.08 2.91
C GLY A 133 17.72 3.06 3.57
N VAL A 134 17.74 3.14 4.89
CA VAL A 134 18.67 4.03 5.63
C VAL A 134 20.09 3.48 5.54
N LEU A 135 20.25 2.17 5.73
CA LEU A 135 21.56 1.52 5.61
C LEU A 135 22.14 1.64 4.19
N PHE A 136 21.29 1.54 3.16
CA PHE A 136 21.68 1.85 1.79
C PHE A 136 22.23 3.28 1.66
N ALA A 137 21.53 4.26 2.24
CA ALA A 137 21.93 5.66 2.17
C ALA A 137 23.23 5.95 2.93
N GLU A 138 23.47 5.28 4.06
CA GLU A 138 24.73 5.35 4.80
C GLU A 138 25.91 4.86 3.96
N LYS A 139 25.74 3.72 3.27
CA LYS A 139 26.78 3.14 2.43
C LYS A 139 26.99 3.89 1.10
N ALA A 140 25.92 4.36 0.46
CA ALA A 140 25.99 5.00 -0.85
C ALA A 140 26.28 6.50 -0.79
N PHE A 141 25.69 7.23 0.18
CA PHE A 141 25.75 8.70 0.23
C PHE A 141 26.61 9.25 1.36
N GLY A 142 27.03 8.42 2.33
CA GLY A 142 27.91 8.81 3.43
C GLY A 142 27.38 10.05 4.19
N LYS A 143 27.99 11.22 3.96
CA LYS A 143 27.62 12.48 4.61
C LYS A 143 26.17 12.93 4.37
N TYR A 144 25.56 12.52 3.26
CA TYR A 144 24.18 12.86 2.91
C TYR A 144 23.16 11.78 3.30
N ALA A 145 23.57 10.77 4.08
CA ALA A 145 22.70 9.67 4.50
C ALA A 145 21.44 10.14 5.25
N PHE A 146 21.49 11.29 5.94
CA PHE A 146 20.37 11.87 6.69
C PHE A 146 19.14 12.21 5.82
N ILE A 147 19.31 12.38 4.51
CA ILE A 147 18.22 12.70 3.59
C ILE A 147 17.21 11.53 3.53
N MET A 148 17.71 10.30 3.60
CA MET A 148 16.89 9.10 3.47
C MET A 148 15.93 8.87 4.65
N PRO A 149 16.35 8.87 5.93
CA PRO A 149 15.41 8.76 7.04
C PRO A 149 14.42 9.93 7.07
N LEU A 150 14.82 11.14 6.68
CA LEU A 150 13.89 12.27 6.54
C LEU A 150 12.81 11.99 5.48
N ALA A 151 13.21 11.50 4.31
CA ALA A 151 12.27 11.12 3.25
C ALA A 151 11.34 9.98 3.67
N VAL A 152 11.84 8.98 4.41
CA VAL A 152 11.04 7.87 4.97
C VAL A 152 10.02 8.39 5.99
N VAL A 153 10.40 9.32 6.87
CA VAL A 153 9.47 9.95 7.82
C VAL A 153 8.38 10.72 7.07
N ILE A 154 8.74 11.51 6.06
CA ILE A 154 7.77 12.25 5.23
C ILE A 154 6.80 11.28 4.52
N SER A 155 7.33 10.18 3.98
CA SER A 155 6.55 9.13 3.31
C SER A 155 5.57 8.44 4.26
N THR A 156 6.03 8.04 5.46
CA THR A 156 5.18 7.36 6.45
C THR A 156 4.06 8.28 6.97
N VAL A 157 4.37 9.55 7.23
CA VAL A 157 3.39 10.58 7.60
C VAL A 157 2.37 10.80 6.49
N GLY A 158 2.81 10.86 5.22
CA GLY A 158 1.93 10.98 4.07
C GLY A 158 1.03 9.76 3.85
N SER A 159 1.55 8.55 4.07
CA SER A 159 0.72 7.33 4.03
C SER A 159 -0.34 7.32 5.14
N ALA A 160 0.02 7.71 6.37
CA ALA A 160 -0.95 7.83 7.47
C ALA A 160 -2.04 8.87 7.16
N ASN A 161 -1.67 10.01 6.58
CA ASN A 161 -2.62 11.05 6.17
C ASN A 161 -3.61 10.53 5.10
N GLY A 162 -3.11 9.85 4.06
CA GLY A 162 -3.96 9.24 3.04
C GLY A 162 -4.93 8.20 3.61
N LEU A 163 -4.50 7.39 4.57
CA LEU A 163 -5.35 6.40 5.25
C LEU A 163 -6.47 7.06 6.07
N VAL A 164 -6.20 8.17 6.74
CA VAL A 164 -7.24 8.93 7.47
C VAL A 164 -8.30 9.44 6.51
N MET A 165 -7.90 9.95 5.33
CA MET A 165 -8.84 10.47 4.32
C MET A 165 -9.73 9.37 3.70
N THR A 166 -9.20 8.18 3.48
CA THR A 166 -9.96 7.08 2.87
C THR A 166 -10.86 6.38 3.90
N SER A 167 -10.34 6.13 5.11
CA SER A 167 -11.11 5.49 6.19
C SER A 167 -12.31 6.33 6.64
N SER A 168 -12.20 7.65 6.69
CA SER A 168 -13.32 8.52 7.06
C SER A 168 -14.53 8.38 6.12
N ARG A 169 -14.29 8.12 4.83
CA ARG A 169 -15.36 7.88 3.85
C ARG A 169 -16.07 6.56 4.10
N LEU A 170 -15.33 5.51 4.46
CA LEU A 170 -15.90 4.21 4.77
C LEU A 170 -16.85 4.28 5.98
N PHE A 171 -16.44 4.95 7.05
CA PHE A 171 -17.30 5.15 8.23
C PHE A 171 -18.54 5.99 7.91
N PHE A 172 -18.37 7.04 7.09
CA PHE A 172 -19.48 7.88 6.66
C PHE A 172 -20.53 7.09 5.86
N CYS A 173 -20.09 6.29 4.87
CA CYS A 173 -21.00 5.44 4.09
C CYS A 173 -21.66 4.36 4.96
N GLY A 174 -20.90 3.71 5.85
CA GLY A 174 -21.46 2.68 6.75
C GLY A 174 -22.50 3.23 7.73
N ALA A 175 -22.29 4.46 8.23
CA ALA A 175 -23.27 5.12 9.09
C ALA A 175 -24.51 5.61 8.33
N ARG A 176 -24.37 5.96 7.04
CA ARG A 176 -25.50 6.33 6.17
C ARG A 176 -26.43 5.16 5.87
N GLU A 177 -25.88 3.95 5.72
CA GLU A 177 -26.64 2.71 5.53
C GLU A 177 -27.22 2.14 6.85
N GLY A 178 -27.06 2.85 7.98
CA GLY A 178 -27.59 2.43 9.28
C GLY A 178 -26.81 1.32 9.99
N HIS A 179 -25.66 0.91 9.45
CA HIS A 179 -24.81 -0.12 10.07
C HIS A 179 -23.92 0.41 11.21
N MET A 180 -23.78 1.73 11.33
CA MET A 180 -23.00 2.40 12.37
C MET A 180 -23.78 3.56 13.01
N PRO A 181 -23.38 4.03 14.22
CA PRO A 181 -24.04 5.14 14.87
C PRO A 181 -24.10 6.39 14.00
N THR A 182 -25.27 7.03 13.93
CA THR A 182 -25.55 8.19 13.06
C THR A 182 -24.61 9.37 13.32
N VAL A 183 -24.00 9.45 14.51
CA VAL A 183 -22.98 10.44 14.88
C VAL A 183 -21.77 10.40 13.93
N LEU A 184 -21.39 9.22 13.42
CA LEU A 184 -20.27 9.06 12.49
C LEU A 184 -20.60 9.55 11.07
N ALA A 185 -21.89 9.66 10.71
CA ALA A 185 -22.34 10.26 9.46
C ALA A 185 -22.41 11.81 9.52
N MET A 186 -22.18 12.43 10.68
CA MET A 186 -22.29 13.89 10.79
C MET A 186 -21.12 14.60 10.11
N ILE A 187 -21.45 15.55 9.25
CA ILE A 187 -20.49 16.43 8.57
C ILE A 187 -20.55 17.82 9.20
N ASN A 188 -19.39 18.43 9.48
CA ASN A 188 -19.35 19.79 9.98
C ASN A 188 -19.84 20.79 8.90
N LYS A 189 -20.79 21.66 9.27
CA LYS A 189 -21.42 22.65 8.37
C LYS A 189 -20.44 23.68 7.80
N SER A 190 -19.41 24.08 8.56
CA SER A 190 -18.44 25.11 8.14
C SER A 190 -17.31 24.52 7.29
N LEU A 191 -16.73 23.39 7.73
CA LEU A 191 -15.52 22.82 7.14
C LEU A 191 -15.79 21.70 6.13
N ARG A 192 -17.05 21.21 6.05
CA ARG A 192 -17.49 20.07 5.22
C ARG A 192 -16.66 18.79 5.43
N THR A 193 -16.12 18.62 6.63
CA THR A 193 -15.31 17.47 7.04
C THR A 193 -16.08 16.54 7.98
N PRO A 194 -15.92 15.20 7.87
CA PRO A 194 -16.52 14.23 8.79
C PRO A 194 -15.70 14.14 10.08
N ILE A 195 -15.79 15.16 10.94
CA ILE A 195 -15.00 15.28 12.18
C ILE A 195 -15.19 14.07 13.12
N PRO A 196 -16.43 13.59 13.42
CA PRO A 196 -16.60 12.48 14.35
C PRO A 196 -15.97 11.17 13.88
N ALA A 197 -16.04 10.89 12.57
CA ALA A 197 -15.39 9.72 11.98
C ALA A 197 -13.86 9.77 12.09
N VAL A 198 -13.27 10.94 11.84
CA VAL A 198 -11.81 11.13 11.95
C VAL A 198 -11.34 11.00 13.41
N VAL A 199 -12.10 11.57 14.36
CA VAL A 199 -11.79 11.46 15.80
C VAL A 199 -11.90 10.01 16.26
N PHE A 200 -12.97 9.31 15.89
CA PHE A 200 -13.16 7.91 16.23
C PHE A 200 -12.01 7.02 15.70
N GLN A 201 -11.63 7.21 14.44
CA GLN A 201 -10.48 6.50 13.83
C GLN A 201 -9.16 6.80 14.56
N CYS A 202 -8.96 8.06 14.97
CA CYS A 202 -7.76 8.46 15.72
C CYS A 202 -7.70 7.76 17.08
N LEU A 203 -8.82 7.76 17.82
CA LEU A 203 -8.91 7.09 19.12
C LEU A 203 -8.67 5.59 19.01
N LEU A 204 -9.27 4.92 18.01
CA LEU A 204 -9.01 3.50 17.75
C LEU A 204 -7.54 3.24 17.42
N SER A 205 -6.93 4.07 16.57
CA SER A 205 -5.52 3.92 16.20
C SER A 205 -4.60 4.05 17.41
N ILE A 206 -4.86 5.03 18.28
CA ILE A 206 -4.12 5.23 19.54
C ILE A 206 -4.32 4.03 20.48
N MET A 207 -5.55 3.54 20.62
CA MET A 207 -5.87 2.37 21.44
C MET A 207 -5.10 1.12 20.97
N TYR A 208 -5.05 0.86 19.67
CA TYR A 208 -4.30 -0.28 19.12
C TYR A 208 -2.79 -0.15 19.35
N LEU A 209 -2.24 1.07 19.30
CA LEU A 209 -0.83 1.31 19.62
C LEU A 209 -0.51 1.03 21.09
N PHE A 210 -1.42 1.37 22.01
CA PHE A 210 -1.22 1.08 23.45
C PHE A 210 -1.38 -0.41 23.80
N ILE A 211 -2.29 -1.11 23.13
CA ILE A 211 -2.55 -2.54 23.37
C ILE A 211 -1.40 -3.42 22.85
N SER A 212 -0.70 -2.97 21.81
CA SER A 212 0.13 -3.85 20.99
C SER A 212 1.59 -3.40 21.00
N GLY A 213 2.42 -4.05 21.83
CA GLY A 213 3.84 -3.72 22.00
C GLY A 213 4.79 -4.16 20.88
N LYS A 214 4.30 -4.84 19.82
CA LYS A 214 5.13 -5.33 18.71
C LYS A 214 4.44 -5.11 17.35
N ILE A 215 5.11 -4.40 16.44
CA ILE A 215 4.55 -4.00 15.13
C ILE A 215 4.10 -5.20 14.27
N TYR A 216 4.85 -6.29 14.30
CA TYR A 216 4.58 -7.51 13.52
C TYR A 216 3.26 -8.17 13.90
N VAL A 217 2.83 -8.07 15.16
CA VAL A 217 1.55 -8.63 15.61
C VAL A 217 0.39 -7.86 14.99
N LEU A 218 0.45 -6.52 14.96
CA LEU A 218 -0.58 -5.71 14.31
C LEU A 218 -0.62 -5.96 12.80
N ILE A 219 0.55 -6.06 12.16
CA ILE A 219 0.63 -6.36 10.73
C ILE A 219 -0.07 -7.70 10.44
N ASN A 220 0.30 -8.77 11.14
CA ASN A 220 -0.28 -10.09 10.91
C ASN A 220 -1.79 -10.12 11.19
N ALA A 221 -2.25 -9.51 12.30
CA ALA A 221 -3.67 -9.46 12.64
C ALA A 221 -4.49 -8.64 11.61
N SER A 222 -3.95 -7.50 11.16
CA SER A 222 -4.59 -6.66 10.14
C SER A 222 -4.67 -7.38 8.79
N GLN A 223 -3.60 -8.06 8.37
CA GLN A 223 -3.56 -8.81 7.12
C GLN A 223 -4.52 -9.99 7.15
N CYS A 224 -4.55 -10.75 8.25
CA CYS A 224 -5.51 -11.84 8.40
C CYS A 224 -6.95 -11.34 8.22
N THR A 225 -7.30 -10.22 8.86
CA THR A 225 -8.64 -9.62 8.77
C THR A 225 -8.97 -9.17 7.35
N VAL A 226 -8.04 -8.47 6.69
CA VAL A 226 -8.21 -7.98 5.31
C VAL A 226 -8.39 -9.15 4.33
N TRP A 227 -7.57 -10.19 4.43
CA TRP A 227 -7.66 -11.36 3.56
C TRP A 227 -8.94 -12.15 3.78
N MET A 228 -9.39 -12.31 5.02
CA MET A 228 -10.70 -12.91 5.31
C MET A 228 -11.84 -12.09 4.67
N ALA A 229 -11.81 -10.76 4.78
CA ALA A 229 -12.81 -9.89 4.16
C ALA A 229 -12.81 -9.99 2.62
N ILE A 230 -11.62 -10.12 2.00
CA ILE A 230 -11.48 -10.33 0.56
C ILE A 230 -12.08 -11.69 0.17
N ILE A 231 -11.78 -12.76 0.90
CA ILE A 231 -12.33 -14.10 0.63
C ILE A 231 -13.86 -14.08 0.68
N VAL A 232 -14.44 -13.49 1.72
CA VAL A 232 -15.91 -13.36 1.84
C VAL A 232 -16.49 -12.55 0.69
N SER A 233 -15.83 -11.45 0.30
CA SER A 233 -16.28 -10.61 -0.82
C SER A 233 -16.22 -11.35 -2.16
N VAL A 234 -15.17 -12.14 -2.39
CA VAL A 234 -15.03 -12.97 -3.60
C VAL A 234 -16.07 -14.09 -3.63
N LEU A 235 -16.30 -14.77 -2.50
CA LEU A 235 -17.35 -15.78 -2.38
C LEU A 235 -18.74 -15.18 -2.61
N ALA A 236 -19.00 -13.99 -2.06
CA ALA A 236 -20.23 -13.25 -2.30
C ALA A 236 -20.39 -12.91 -3.79
N LEU A 237 -19.33 -12.49 -4.47
CA LEU A 237 -19.37 -12.25 -5.92
C LEU A 237 -19.75 -13.53 -6.68
N PHE A 238 -19.17 -14.68 -6.36
CA PHE A 238 -19.55 -15.96 -6.98
C PHE A 238 -21.01 -16.31 -6.70
N ARG A 239 -21.47 -16.17 -5.46
CA ARG A 239 -22.88 -16.41 -5.10
C ARG A 239 -23.83 -15.47 -5.85
N LEU A 240 -23.52 -14.17 -5.90
CA LEU A 240 -24.31 -13.17 -6.63
C LEU A 240 -24.36 -13.46 -8.14
N ARG A 241 -23.30 -14.06 -8.70
CA ARG A 241 -23.32 -14.52 -10.10
C ARG A 241 -24.31 -15.65 -10.33
N CYS A 242 -24.49 -16.55 -9.37
CA CYS A 242 -25.46 -17.64 -9.43
C CYS A 242 -26.90 -17.19 -9.10
N THR A 243 -27.07 -16.33 -8.09
CA THR A 243 -28.41 -15.92 -7.61
C THR A 243 -29.02 -14.80 -8.45
N MET A 244 -28.22 -13.90 -9.03
CA MET A 244 -28.68 -12.78 -9.87
C MET A 244 -27.93 -12.72 -11.21
N PRO A 245 -28.21 -13.66 -12.14
CA PRO A 245 -27.53 -13.72 -13.44
C PRO A 245 -27.84 -12.51 -14.34
N ASP A 246 -29.08 -12.02 -14.32
CA ASP A 246 -29.58 -10.97 -15.24
C ASP A 246 -29.37 -9.54 -14.76
N ALA A 247 -28.77 -9.35 -13.58
CA ALA A 247 -28.51 -8.01 -13.06
C ALA A 247 -27.59 -7.21 -14.02
N PRO A 248 -27.88 -5.92 -14.29
CA PRO A 248 -27.05 -5.10 -15.16
C PRO A 248 -25.68 -4.92 -14.51
N ARG A 249 -24.62 -5.47 -15.13
CA ARG A 249 -23.23 -5.39 -14.64
C ARG A 249 -22.44 -4.38 -15.47
N PRO A 250 -22.13 -3.19 -14.93
CA PRO A 250 -21.35 -2.15 -15.60
C PRO A 250 -19.96 -2.58 -16.07
N VAL A 251 -19.34 -3.47 -15.29
CA VAL A 251 -18.02 -4.05 -15.53
C VAL A 251 -18.16 -5.55 -15.40
N LYS A 252 -17.94 -6.28 -16.48
CA LYS A 252 -17.86 -7.74 -16.49
C LYS A 252 -16.40 -8.14 -16.61
N VAL A 253 -15.83 -8.63 -15.52
CA VAL A 253 -14.52 -9.30 -15.55
C VAL A 253 -14.75 -10.75 -15.95
N GLY A 254 -13.95 -11.24 -16.91
CA GLY A 254 -14.03 -12.64 -17.36
C GLY A 254 -13.88 -13.59 -16.17
N LEU A 255 -14.71 -14.64 -16.12
CA LEU A 255 -14.66 -15.73 -15.12
C LEU A 255 -13.25 -16.33 -14.97
N ILE A 256 -12.46 -16.21 -16.03
CA ILE A 256 -11.08 -16.65 -16.20
C ILE A 256 -10.09 -15.91 -15.30
N SER A 257 -10.26 -14.60 -15.12
CA SER A 257 -9.36 -13.77 -14.28
C SER A 257 -9.45 -14.10 -12.79
N SER A 258 -10.48 -14.83 -12.38
CA SER A 258 -10.64 -15.35 -11.02
C SER A 258 -10.37 -16.85 -10.88
N THR A 259 -10.17 -17.63 -11.96
CA THR A 259 -10.11 -19.11 -11.83
C THR A 259 -9.44 -19.93 -12.95
N LEU A 260 -8.62 -19.36 -13.85
CA LEU A 260 -8.11 -20.05 -15.07
C LEU A 260 -9.16 -20.25 -16.17
N LEU A 261 -8.64 -20.37 -17.38
CA LEU A 261 -9.27 -20.50 -18.69
C LEU A 261 -10.65 -21.16 -18.71
N GLN A 262 -11.69 -20.39 -19.09
CA GLN A 262 -12.90 -20.93 -19.69
C GLN A 262 -12.79 -20.79 -21.20
N ARG A 263 -12.14 -21.83 -21.73
CA ARG A 263 -12.45 -22.53 -22.97
C ARG A 263 -13.89 -22.25 -23.44
N ASN A 264 -13.98 -21.78 -24.68
CA ASN A 264 -15.06 -21.89 -25.67
C ASN A 264 -16.43 -22.33 -25.13
N TYR A 265 -17.46 -21.50 -25.29
CA TYR A 265 -18.44 -21.54 -26.39
C TYR A 265 -19.37 -20.32 -26.29
#